data_AF-A0A5S9MJ54-F1
#
_entry.id   AF-A0A5S9MJ54-F1
#
_cell.length_a   1.000
_cell.length_b   1.000
_cell.length_c   1.000
_cell.angle_alpha   90.00
_cell.angle_beta   90.00
_cell.angle_gamma   90.00
#
_symmetry.space_group_name_H-M   'P 1'
#
loop_
_entity.id
_entity.type
_entity.pdbx_description
1 polymer ?
#
loop_
_entity_poly.entity_id
_entity_poly.type
_entity_poly.pdbx_seq_one_letter_code
_entity_poly.pdbx_strand_id
1 'polypeptide(L)' 'MDLFKDGPGELNQTISCGGVKVAPGDLVIADDDGVVIVPKEKVEHLLTLAEEKQAYENQRLKTIQQYMNDGKQDISLF' A
#
# COMPACT_ATOMS: atom_id res chain seq x y z
N MET A 1 23.56 33.95 2.63
CA MET A 1 23.64 32.49 2.43
C MET A 1 22.95 31.89 3.66
N ASP A 2 21.80 31.27 3.49
CA ASP A 2 20.98 30.82 4.63
C ASP A 2 21.65 29.60 5.28
N LEU A 3 22.15 29.76 6.52
CA LEU A 3 22.82 28.70 7.28
C LEU A 3 21.99 27.40 7.41
N PHE A 4 20.67 27.47 7.23
CA PHE A 4 19.76 26.33 7.31
C PHE A 4 19.74 25.46 6.05
N LYS A 5 20.21 25.97 4.91
CA LYS A 5 20.27 25.21 3.64
C LYS A 5 21.51 24.32 3.57
N ASP A 6 22.57 24.71 4.27
CA ASP A 6 23.82 23.96 4.41
C ASP A 6 23.91 23.22 5.76
N GLY A 7 22.74 22.97 6.39
CA GLY A 7 22.65 22.36 7.71
C GLY A 7 23.34 20.98 7.77
N PRO A 8 23.71 20.49 8.98
CA PRO A 8 24.42 19.23 9.16
C PRO A 8 23.48 18.06 8.85
N GLY A 9 23.36 17.73 7.57
CA GLY A 9 22.58 16.62 7.06
C GLY A 9 23.47 15.71 6.24
N GLU A 10 23.19 14.42 6.31
CA GLU A 10 23.86 13.42 5.47
C GLU A 10 22.86 12.87 4.46
N LEU A 11 23.30 12.68 3.22
CA LEU A 11 22.50 12.09 2.14
C LEU A 11 22.71 10.57 2.12
N ASN A 12 21.69 9.84 1.68
CA ASN A 12 21.72 8.38 1.55
C ASN A 12 22.11 7.65 2.85
N GLN A 13 21.72 8.20 3.99
CA GLN A 13 21.85 7.51 5.27
C GLN A 13 20.53 6.87 5.66
N THR A 14 20.63 5.82 6.49
CA THR A 14 19.45 5.24 7.12
C THR A 14 18.88 6.23 8.14
N ILE A 15 17.57 6.44 8.09
CA ILE A 15 16.86 7.34 9.00
C ILE A 15 15.76 6.60 9.76
N SER A 16 15.23 7.25 10.80
CA SER A 16 13.95 6.91 11.40
C SER A 16 12.92 7.96 11.00
N CYS A 17 11.82 7.54 10.37
CA CYS A 17 10.71 8.40 9.97
C CYS A 17 9.41 7.80 10.49
N GLY A 18 8.66 8.55 11.31
CA GLY A 18 7.44 8.02 11.94
C GLY A 18 7.67 6.79 12.83
N GLY A 19 8.88 6.64 13.39
CA GLY A 19 9.27 5.45 14.16
C GLY A 19 9.67 4.23 13.31
N VAL A 20 9.66 4.36 11.98
CA VAL A 20 10.04 3.30 11.03
C VAL A 20 11.45 3.54 10.52
N LYS A 21 12.27 2.49 10.48
CA LYS A 21 13.59 2.52 9.86
C LYS A 21 13.44 2.59 8.33
N VAL A 22 14.07 3.56 7.70
CA VAL A 22 14.11 3.72 6.24
C VAL A 22 15.55 3.71 5.80
N ALA A 23 15.94 2.73 4.98
CA ALA A 23 17.27 2.62 4.41
C ALA A 23 17.27 3.06 2.93
N PRO A 24 18.42 3.53 2.41
CA PRO A 24 18.55 3.80 0.99
C PRO A 24 18.20 2.56 0.14
N GLY A 25 17.27 2.74 -0.80
CA GLY A 25 16.82 1.69 -1.71
C GLY A 25 15.59 0.92 -1.24
N ASP A 26 15.06 1.18 -0.04
CA ASP A 26 13.75 0.68 0.37
C ASP A 26 12.65 1.25 -0.53
N LEU A 27 11.62 0.44 -0.81
CA LEU A 27 10.45 0.87 -1.56
C LEU A 27 9.49 1.61 -0.63
N VAL A 28 9.14 2.83 -1.00
CA VAL A 28 8.18 3.67 -0.28
C VAL A 28 6.88 3.72 -1.07
N ILE A 29 5.77 3.37 -0.42
CA ILE A 29 4.42 3.41 -1.01
C ILE A 29 3.57 4.29 -0.10
N ALA A 30 2.76 5.18 -0.70
CA ALA A 30 1.89 6.08 0.04
C ALA A 30 0.55 6.25 -0.69
N ASP A 31 -0.53 6.25 0.09
CA ASP A 31 -1.89 6.57 -0.34
C ASP A 31 -2.60 7.41 0.73
N ASP A 32 -3.93 7.51 0.63
CA ASP A 32 -4.75 8.30 1.55
C ASP A 32 -4.85 7.67 2.96
N ASP A 33 -4.55 6.37 3.11
CA ASP A 33 -4.56 5.67 4.41
C ASP A 33 -3.23 5.84 5.14
N GLY A 34 -2.11 5.91 4.42
CA GLY A 34 -0.82 6.19 5.01
C GLY A 34 0.40 5.85 4.15
N VAL A 35 1.52 5.57 4.81
CA VAL A 35 2.81 5.28 4.17
C VAL A 35 3.37 3.95 4.66
N VAL A 36 3.84 3.13 3.73
CA VAL A 36 4.47 1.84 3.98
C VAL A 36 5.90 1.84 3.44
N ILE A 37 6.82 1.31 4.24
CA ILE A 37 8.23 1.13 3.87
C ILE A 37 8.50 -0.37 3.73
N VAL A 38 8.97 -0.76 2.56
CA VAL A 38 9.32 -2.15 2.23
C VAL A 38 10.84 -2.25 2.06
N PRO A 39 11.52 -3.08 2.87
CA PRO A 39 12.94 -3.36 2.67
C PRO A 39 13.21 -3.85 1.26
N LYS A 40 14.26 -3.32 0.62
CA LYS A 40 14.59 -3.64 -0.78
C LYS A 40 14.60 -5.14 -1.08
N GLU A 41 15.18 -5.93 -0.19
CA GLU A 41 15.31 -7.38 -0.32
C GLU A 41 13.98 -8.15 -0.25
N LYS A 42 12.90 -7.50 0.20
CA LYS A 42 11.56 -8.09 0.33
C LYS A 42 10.61 -7.68 -0.79
N VAL A 43 10.99 -6.76 -1.67
CA VAL A 43 10.10 -6.17 -2.68
C VAL A 43 9.49 -7.24 -3.59
N GLU A 44 10.31 -8.12 -4.19
CA GLU A 44 9.84 -9.16 -5.11
C GLU A 44 8.83 -10.12 -4.45
N HIS A 45 9.12 -10.53 -3.22
CA HIS A 45 8.22 -11.41 -2.47
C HIS A 45 6.90 -10.71 -2.13
N LEU A 46 6.97 -9.45 -1.68
CA LEU A 46 5.76 -8.68 -1.36
C LEU A 46 4.92 -8.37 -2.60
N LEU A 47 5.53 -8.17 -3.77
CA LEU A 47 4.80 -7.97 -5.01
C LEU A 47 3.92 -9.18 -5.32
N THR A 48 4.48 -10.40 -5.23
CA THR A 48 3.72 -11.64 -5.43
C THR A 48 2.52 -11.73 -4.48
N LEU A 49 2.75 -11.48 -3.19
CA LEU A 49 1.69 -11.50 -2.17
C LEU A 49 0.62 -10.41 -2.38
N ALA A 50 1.02 -9.24 -2.86
CA ALA A 50 0.11 -8.14 -3.15
C ALA A 50 -0.81 -8.49 -4.33
N GLU A 51 -0.28 -9.08 -5.40
CA GLU A 51 -1.05 -9.55 -6.55
C GLU A 51 -2.07 -10.64 -6.15
N GLU A 52 -1.65 -11.61 -5.33
CA GLU A 52 -2.54 -12.64 -4.78
C GLU A 52 -3.69 -12.02 -3.97
N LYS A 53 -3.37 -11.06 -3.08
CA LYS A 53 -4.36 -10.35 -2.27
C LYS A 53 -5.34 -9.57 -3.14
N GLN A 54 -4.85 -8.86 -4.17
CA GLN A 54 -5.69 -8.10 -5.08
C GLN A 54 -6.66 -9.01 -5.85
N ALA A 55 -6.18 -10.18 -6.31
CA ALA A 55 -7.02 -11.16 -6.99
C ALA A 55 -8.13 -11.69 -6.06
N TYR A 56 -7.79 -11.99 -4.80
CA TYR A 56 -8.76 -12.41 -3.78
C TYR A 56 -9.82 -11.33 -3.52
N GLU A 57 -9.41 -10.08 -3.33
CA GLU A 57 -10.33 -8.97 -3.08
C GLU A 57 -11.29 -8.74 -4.26
N ASN A 58 -10.78 -8.81 -5.49
CA ASN A 58 -11.60 -8.70 -6.70
C ASN A 58 -12.65 -9.81 -6.80
N GLN A 59 -12.29 -11.05 -6.46
CA GLN A 59 -13.25 -12.16 -6.42
C GLN A 59 -14.32 -11.92 -5.34
N ARG A 60 -13.89 -11.50 -4.15
CA ARG A 60 -14.81 -11.22 -3.03
C ARG A 60 -15.83 -10.14 -3.39
N LEU A 61 -15.39 -9.07 -4.06
CA LEU A 61 -16.28 -7.99 -4.51
C LEU A 61 -17.31 -8.48 -5.54
N LYS A 62 -16.91 -9.33 -6.49
CA LYS A 62 -17.84 -9.93 -7.48
C LYS A 62 -18.91 -10.77 -6.79
N THR A 63 -18.51 -11.61 -5.83
CA THR A 63 -19.45 -12.44 -5.06
C THR A 63 -20.46 -11.56 -4.31
N ILE A 64 -20.00 -10.50 -3.63
CA ILE A 64 -20.89 -9.57 -2.92
C ILE A 64 -21.87 -8.89 -3.88
N GLN A 65 -21.39 -8.45 -5.05
CA GLN A 65 -22.23 -7.81 -6.07
C GLN A 65 -23.28 -8.77 -6.64
N GLN A 66 -22.92 -10.03 -6.88
CA GLN A 66 -23.85 -11.07 -7.35
C GLN A 66 -24.97 -11.29 -6.34
N TYR A 67 -24.63 -11.52 -5.06
CA TYR A 67 -25.62 -11.67 -3.99
C TYR A 67 -26.59 -10.48 -3.91
N MET A 68 -26.08 -9.25 -4.05
CA MET A 68 -26.94 -8.05 -4.04
C MET A 68 -27.86 -7.95 -5.25
N ASN A 69 -27.45 -8.46 -6.42
CA ASN A 69 -28.26 -8.44 -7.64
C ASN A 69 -29.34 -9.51 -7.61
N ASP A 70 -29.00 -10.72 -7.17
CA ASP A 70 -29.94 -11.83 -7.07
C ASP A 70 -31.05 -11.51 -6.05
N GLY A 71 -30.68 -10.91 -4.92
CA GLY A 71 -31.65 -10.43 -3.93
C GLY A 71 -32.56 -9.29 -4.41
N LYS A 72 -32.15 -8.50 -5.41
CA LYS A 72 -33.00 -7.47 -6.04
C LYS A 72 -33.99 -8.06 -7.04
N GLN A 73 -33.66 -9.16 -7.71
CA GLN A 73 -34.58 -9.80 -8.66
C GLN A 73 -35.83 -10.31 -7.94
N ASP A 74 -35.68 -10.92 -6.76
CA ASP A 74 -36.78 -11.48 -5.96
C ASP A 74 -37.82 -10.42 -5.52
N ILE A 75 -37.41 -9.17 -5.32
CA ILE A 75 -38.31 -8.06 -4.92
C ILE A 75 -38.94 -7.37 -6.14
N SER A 76 -38.34 -7.49 -7.32
CA SER A 76 -38.84 -6.89 -8.57
C SER A 76 -39.90 -7.73 -9.29
N LEU A 77 -40.16 -8.94 -8.79
CA LEU A 77 -41.13 -9.90 -9.32
C LEU A 77 -42.54 -9.77 -8.67
N PHE A 78 -42.76 -8.77 -7.81
CA PHE A 78 -44.06 -8.41 -7.23
C PHE A 78 -44.53 -7.03 -7.70
#